data_AF-A0A7V8ZT75-F1
#
_entry.id   AF-A0A7V8ZT75-F1
#
_cell.length_a   1.000
_cell.length_b   1.000
_cell.length_c   1.000
_cell.angle_alpha   90.00
_cell.angle_beta   90.00
_cell.angle_gamma   90.00
#
_symmetry.space_group_name_H-M   'P 1'
#
loop_
_entity.id
_entity.type
_entity.pdbx_description
1 polymer ?
#
loop_
_entity_poly.entity_id
_entity_poly.type
_entity_poly.pdbx_seq_one_letter_code
_entity_poly.pdbx_strand_id
1 'polypeptide(L)'
;MLSAQRQHAPAALELQKAVTLSGESPNEIAELARAHAAAGRRAGALEMLARLQALSRDRYVSPTTLASVHASLGDRDSAFAWLDRAYAERDFLLVMVRVEPMFDPLRRDPRFTELVTRRKLGPS
;
A
#
# COMPACT_ATOMS: atom_id res chain seq x y z
N MET A 1 12.22 14.98 -20.79
CA MET A 1 12.77 15.05 -19.41
C MET A 1 12.16 16.26 -18.73
N LEU A 2 11.81 16.15 -17.43
CA LEU A 2 10.94 17.05 -16.61
C LEU A 2 9.45 16.84 -16.92
N SER A 3 8.54 16.45 -16.03
CA SER A 3 8.48 16.52 -14.57
C SER A 3 7.51 15.44 -14.04
N ALA A 4 8.02 14.39 -13.39
CA ALA A 4 7.23 13.49 -12.54
C ALA A 4 7.56 13.69 -11.05
N GLN A 5 8.07 14.87 -10.71
CA GLN A 5 8.40 15.26 -9.34
C GLN A 5 7.37 16.28 -8.86
N ARG A 6 6.73 15.96 -7.73
CA ARG A 6 6.02 16.87 -6.80
C ARG A 6 4.57 17.29 -7.11
N GLN A 7 3.66 16.34 -7.33
CA GLN A 7 2.22 16.63 -7.16
C GLN A 7 1.56 16.00 -5.92
N HIS A 8 2.30 15.30 -5.06
CA HIS A 8 1.70 14.63 -3.90
C HIS A 8 1.35 15.54 -2.71
N ALA A 9 1.88 16.77 -2.66
CA ALA A 9 1.63 17.68 -1.54
C ALA A 9 0.16 18.14 -1.43
N PRO A 10 -0.52 18.61 -2.50
CA PRO A 10 -1.94 18.97 -2.42
C PRO A 10 -2.86 17.75 -2.31
N ALA A 11 -2.50 16.60 -2.88
CA ALA A 11 -3.31 15.39 -2.85
C ALA A 11 -3.58 14.90 -1.42
N ALA A 12 -2.57 14.95 -0.55
CA ALA A 12 -2.73 14.50 0.82
C ALA A 12 -3.66 15.39 1.66
N LEU A 13 -3.69 16.70 1.42
CA LEU A 13 -4.53 17.63 2.16
C LEU A 13 -6.01 17.53 1.73
N GLU A 14 -6.25 17.39 0.43
CA GLU A 14 -7.62 17.23 -0.10
C GLU A 14 -8.19 15.84 0.22
N LEU A 15 -7.36 14.79 0.19
CA LEU A 15 -7.76 13.46 0.66
C LEU A 15 -8.05 13.45 2.18
N GLN A 16 -7.32 14.23 2.99
CA GLN A 16 -7.55 14.27 4.45
C GLN A 16 -8.94 14.84 4.76
N LYS A 17 -9.35 15.88 4.03
CA LYS A 17 -10.70 16.46 4.13
C LYS A 17 -11.77 15.46 3.66
N ALA A 18 -11.53 14.75 2.55
CA ALA A 18 -12.44 13.76 2.02
C ALA A 18 -12.70 12.60 3.02
N VAL A 19 -11.65 12.03 3.61
CA VAL A 19 -11.79 10.94 4.60
C VAL A 19 -12.49 11.38 5.89
N THR A 20 -12.35 12.66 6.27
CA THR A 20 -13.08 13.20 7.43
C THR A 20 -14.59 13.38 7.15
N LEU A 21 -15.00 13.47 5.88
CA LEU A 21 -16.38 13.79 5.46
C LEU A 21 -17.16 12.58 4.91
N SER A 22 -16.51 11.58 4.33
CA SER A 22 -17.13 10.38 3.77
C SER A 22 -16.64 9.13 4.50
N GLY A 23 -17.57 8.35 5.05
CA GLY A 23 -17.29 7.13 5.82
C GLY A 23 -16.16 6.28 5.22
N GLU A 24 -15.20 5.97 6.07
CA GLU A 24 -13.82 5.64 5.68
C GLU A 24 -13.71 4.23 5.10
N SER A 25 -13.57 4.14 3.79
CA SER A 25 -13.19 2.87 3.19
C SER A 25 -11.71 2.55 3.52
N PRO A 26 -11.35 1.27 3.71
CA PRO A 26 -9.96 0.86 3.87
C PRO A 26 -9.04 1.37 2.77
N ASN A 27 -9.56 1.56 1.55
CA ASN A 27 -8.80 2.05 0.41
C ASN A 27 -8.44 3.53 0.55
N GLU A 28 -9.37 4.38 0.96
CA GLU A 28 -9.10 5.82 1.16
C GLU A 28 -8.09 6.05 2.30
N ILE A 29 -8.20 5.28 3.40
CA ILE A 29 -7.21 5.33 4.49
C ILE A 29 -5.83 4.90 3.99
N ALA A 30 -5.76 3.85 3.18
CA ALA A 30 -4.49 3.40 2.61
C ALA A 30 -3.90 4.42 1.63
N GLU A 31 -4.72 5.07 0.80
CA GLU A 31 -4.29 6.17 -0.07
C GLU A 31 -3.71 7.33 0.72
N LEU A 32 -4.37 7.74 1.81
CA LEU A 32 -3.84 8.74 2.72
C LEU A 32 -2.51 8.33 3.34
N ALA A 33 -2.41 7.09 3.80
CA ALA A 33 -1.17 6.58 4.37
C ALA A 33 -0.01 6.66 3.37
N ARG A 34 -0.24 6.23 2.13
CA ARG A 34 0.75 6.31 1.04
C ARG A 34 1.09 7.76 0.68
N ALA A 35 0.10 8.65 0.63
CA ALA A 35 0.32 10.07 0.36
C ALA A 35 1.15 10.76 1.45
N HIS A 36 0.89 10.44 2.73
CA HIS A 36 1.72 10.89 3.84
C HIS A 36 3.15 10.36 3.74
N ALA A 37 3.32 9.08 3.40
CA ALA A 37 4.63 8.47 3.24
C ALA A 37 5.43 9.11 2.09
N ALA A 38 4.79 9.31 0.93
CA ALA A 38 5.39 9.99 -0.23
C ALA A 38 5.78 11.45 0.05
N ALA A 39 5.05 12.12 0.95
CA ALA A 39 5.38 13.47 1.39
C ALA A 39 6.41 13.52 2.54
N GLY A 40 7.01 12.39 2.92
CA GLY A 40 7.98 12.31 4.03
C GLY A 40 7.36 12.45 5.42
N ARG A 41 6.02 12.52 5.52
CA ARG A 41 5.29 12.63 6.79
C ARG A 41 5.06 11.26 7.40
N ARG A 42 6.15 10.63 7.86
CA ARG A 42 6.13 9.26 8.40
C ARG A 42 5.10 9.07 9.52
N ALA A 43 4.98 10.04 10.44
CA ALA A 43 4.02 9.96 11.54
C ALA A 43 2.56 9.83 11.06
N GLY A 44 2.14 10.67 10.11
CA GLY A 44 0.78 10.61 9.55
C GLY A 44 0.52 9.32 8.77
N ALA A 45 1.53 8.79 8.08
CA ALA A 45 1.43 7.51 7.40
C ALA A 45 1.26 6.33 8.38
N LEU A 46 1.98 6.34 9.50
CA LEU A 46 1.86 5.35 10.57
C LEU A 46 0.51 5.43 11.28
N GLU A 47 -0.02 6.64 11.49
CA GLU A 47 -1.35 6.84 12.06
C GLU A 47 -2.44 6.19 11.19
N MET A 48 -2.41 6.46 9.88
CA MET A 48 -3.36 5.85 8.94
C MET A 48 -3.18 4.34 8.83
N LEU A 49 -1.95 3.83 8.88
CA LEU A 49 -1.68 2.39 8.93
C LEU A 49 -2.28 1.75 10.20
N ALA A 50 -2.12 2.38 11.37
CA ALA A 50 -2.70 1.89 12.62
C ALA A 50 -4.23 1.86 12.55
N ARG A 51 -4.85 2.87 11.93
CA ARG A 51 -6.30 2.90 11.68
C ARG A 51 -6.74 1.75 10.76
N LEU A 52 -5.99 1.50 9.69
CA LEU A 52 -6.27 0.41 8.75
C LEU A 52 -6.17 -0.96 9.43
N GLN A 53 -5.18 -1.15 10.30
CA GLN A 53 -5.02 -2.36 11.11
C GLN A 53 -6.10 -2.51 12.19
N ALA A 54 -6.60 -1.42 12.75
CA ALA A 54 -7.74 -1.46 13.66
C ALA A 54 -9.00 -1.92 12.90
N LEU A 55 -9.27 -1.33 11.73
CA LEU A 55 -10.39 -1.73 10.87
C LEU A 55 -10.32 -3.19 10.42
N SER A 56 -9.12 -3.71 10.17
CA SER A 56 -8.94 -5.13 9.77
C SER A 56 -9.34 -6.13 10.87
N ARG A 57 -9.57 -5.68 12.11
CA ARG A 57 -10.11 -6.52 13.20
C ARG A 57 -11.62 -6.73 13.08
N ASP A 58 -12.33 -5.76 12.51
CA ASP A 58 -13.80 -5.75 12.47
C ASP A 58 -14.36 -6.07 11.09
N ARG A 59 -13.58 -5.84 10.02
CA ARG A 59 -13.97 -6.13 8.64
C ARG A 59 -12.78 -6.55 7.79
N TYR A 60 -13.06 -7.20 6.67
CA TYR A 60 -12.00 -7.57 5.72
C TYR A 60 -11.29 -6.32 5.18
N VAL A 61 -9.97 -6.34 5.27
CA VAL A 61 -9.07 -5.40 4.61
C VAL A 61 -8.08 -6.24 3.83
N SER A 62 -7.92 -5.94 2.54
CA SER A 62 -6.99 -6.66 1.67
C SER A 62 -5.57 -6.65 2.26
N PRO A 63 -4.93 -7.83 2.43
CA PRO A 63 -3.51 -7.90 2.79
C PRO A 63 -2.61 -7.16 1.79
N THR A 64 -2.97 -7.16 0.50
CA THR A 64 -2.24 -6.38 -0.53
C THR A 64 -2.34 -4.86 -0.28
N THR A 65 -3.49 -4.37 0.18
CA THR A 65 -3.66 -2.96 0.58
C THR A 65 -2.73 -2.61 1.74
N LEU A 66 -2.66 -3.46 2.79
CA LEU A 66 -1.74 -3.27 3.90
C LEU A 66 -0.26 -3.31 3.45
N ALA A 67 0.09 -4.26 2.58
CA ALA A 67 1.43 -4.35 2.00
C ALA A 67 1.83 -3.07 1.26
N SER A 68 0.92 -2.45 0.51
CA SER A 68 1.19 -1.22 -0.24
C SER A 68 1.59 -0.04 0.66
N VAL A 69 1.00 0.04 1.86
CA VAL A 69 1.29 1.10 2.82
C VAL A 69 2.67 0.88 3.45
N HIS A 70 2.99 -0.35 3.84
CA HIS A 70 4.33 -0.72 4.33
C HIS A 70 5.42 -0.47 3.27
N ALA A 71 5.16 -0.83 2.02
CA ALA A 71 6.07 -0.57 0.90
C ALA A 71 6.33 0.94 0.73
N SER A 72 5.29 1.77 0.82
CA SER A 72 5.40 3.23 0.72
C SER A 72 6.15 3.85 1.91
N LEU A 73 6.07 3.23 3.09
CA LEU A 73 6.83 3.59 4.30
C LEU A 73 8.31 3.13 4.27
N GLY A 74 8.72 2.40 3.23
CA GLY A 74 10.04 1.79 3.12
C GLY A 74 10.24 0.55 4.01
N ASP A 75 9.19 0.07 4.67
CA ASP A 75 9.20 -1.11 5.52
C ASP A 75 8.99 -2.38 4.68
N ARG A 76 10.08 -2.80 4.01
CA ARG A 76 10.05 -3.92 3.05
C ARG A 76 9.69 -5.24 3.72
N ASP A 77 10.18 -5.49 4.92
CA ASP A 77 9.98 -6.76 5.60
C ASP A 77 8.51 -7.00 5.95
N SER A 78 7.85 -5.99 6.53
CA SER A 78 6.40 -6.06 6.76
C SER A 78 5.62 -6.12 5.45
N ALA A 79 6.05 -5.38 4.41
CA ALA A 79 5.39 -5.44 3.11
C ALA A 79 5.39 -6.87 2.53
N PHE A 80 6.54 -7.56 2.57
CA PHE A 80 6.61 -8.96 2.13
C PHE A 80 5.80 -9.91 3.00
N ALA A 81 5.79 -9.73 4.33
CA ALA A 81 4.96 -10.54 5.22
C ALA A 81 3.46 -10.42 4.87
N TRP A 82 3.01 -9.21 4.53
CA TRP A 82 1.63 -8.98 4.08
C TRP A 82 1.36 -9.54 2.68
N LEU A 83 2.31 -9.48 1.74
CA LEU A 83 2.18 -10.11 0.43
C LEU A 83 2.15 -11.64 0.52
N ASP A 84 2.89 -12.21 1.47
CA ASP A 84 2.87 -13.64 1.73
C ASP A 84 1.50 -14.09 2.25
N ARG A 85 0.90 -13.28 3.13
CA ARG A 85 -0.48 -13.46 3.59
C ARG A 85 -1.49 -13.26 2.47
N ALA A 86 -1.33 -12.23 1.62
CA ALA A 86 -2.18 -11.97 0.47
C ALA A 86 -2.26 -13.20 -0.44
N TYR A 87 -1.14 -13.86 -0.66
CA TYR A 87 -1.13 -15.09 -1.44
C TYR A 87 -1.83 -16.26 -0.74
N ALA A 88 -1.57 -16.46 0.55
CA ALA A 88 -2.19 -17.53 1.33
C ALA A 88 -3.73 -17.38 1.35
N GLU A 89 -4.21 -16.14 1.44
CA GLU A 89 -5.64 -15.80 1.42
C GLU A 89 -6.24 -15.69 0.02
N ARG A 90 -5.43 -15.87 -1.04
CA ARG A 90 -5.85 -15.67 -2.44
C ARG A 90 -6.47 -14.31 -2.69
N ASP A 91 -5.89 -13.28 -2.07
CA ASP A 91 -6.31 -11.89 -2.21
C ASP A 91 -6.23 -11.48 -3.69
N PHE A 92 -7.38 -11.07 -4.24
CA PHE A 92 -7.51 -10.72 -5.65
C PHE A 92 -6.58 -9.57 -6.05
N LEU A 93 -6.32 -8.61 -5.14
CA LEU A 93 -5.48 -7.46 -5.46
C LEU A 93 -4.00 -7.81 -5.65
N LEU A 94 -3.56 -9.00 -5.23
CA LEU A 94 -2.17 -9.42 -5.35
C LEU A 94 -1.67 -9.43 -6.81
N VAL A 95 -2.57 -9.64 -7.78
CA VAL A 95 -2.22 -9.60 -9.21
C VAL A 95 -1.69 -8.23 -9.65
N MET A 96 -2.05 -7.16 -8.94
CA MET A 96 -1.67 -5.78 -9.27
C MET A 96 -0.26 -5.42 -8.81
N VAL A 97 0.40 -6.27 -8.00
CA VAL A 97 1.72 -6.02 -7.42
C VAL A 97 2.81 -5.75 -8.47
N ARG A 98 2.61 -6.26 -9.69
CA ARG A 98 3.54 -6.10 -10.83
C ARG A 98 3.41 -4.76 -11.55
N VAL A 99 2.26 -4.10 -11.46
CA VAL A 99 1.95 -2.91 -12.27
C VAL A 99 1.82 -1.65 -11.43
N GLU A 100 1.35 -1.77 -10.19
CA GLU A 100 1.09 -0.62 -9.33
C GLU A 100 2.37 0.06 -8.81
N PRO A 101 2.54 1.39 -8.97
CA PRO A 101 3.78 2.11 -8.62
C PRO A 101 4.18 2.03 -7.15
N MET A 102 3.20 1.86 -6.25
CA MET A 102 3.45 1.73 -4.81
C MET A 102 4.31 0.51 -4.43
N PHE A 103 4.46 -0.46 -5.33
CA PHE A 103 5.31 -1.64 -5.13
C PHE A 103 6.68 -1.52 -5.81
N ASP A 104 6.97 -0.43 -6.53
CA ASP A 104 8.28 -0.17 -7.12
C ASP A 104 9.45 -0.36 -6.13
N PRO A 105 9.34 0.08 -4.85
CA PRO A 105 10.40 -0.14 -3.86
C PRO A 105 10.71 -1.60 -3.55
N LEU A 106 9.78 -2.53 -3.83
CA LEU A 106 9.93 -3.96 -3.60
C LEU A 106 10.51 -4.69 -4.82
N ARG A 107 10.31 -4.17 -6.04
CA ARG A 107 10.71 -4.86 -7.29
C ARG A 107 12.21 -5.09 -7.43
N ARG A 108 13.03 -4.36 -6.68
CA ARG A 108 14.49 -4.53 -6.64
C ARG A 108 14.95 -5.57 -5.60
N ASP A 109 14.05 -6.02 -4.74
CA ASP A 109 14.34 -7.01 -3.71
C ASP A 109 14.20 -8.43 -4.31
N PRO A 110 15.18 -9.33 -4.14
CA PRO A 110 15.10 -10.70 -4.68
C PRO A 110 13.84 -11.47 -4.26
N ARG A 111 13.28 -11.17 -3.08
CA ARG A 111 12.03 -11.77 -2.59
C ARG A 111 10.84 -11.45 -3.49
N PHE A 112 10.88 -10.34 -4.23
CA PHE A 112 9.83 -10.00 -5.20
C PHE A 112 9.81 -10.97 -6.37
N THR A 113 10.99 -11.32 -6.91
CA THR A 113 11.08 -12.32 -7.97
C THR A 113 10.53 -13.66 -7.49
N GLU A 114 10.86 -14.07 -6.27
CA GLU A 114 10.32 -15.29 -5.66
C GLU A 114 8.79 -15.24 -5.53
N LEU A 115 8.26 -14.12 -5.00
CA LEU A 115 6.83 -13.88 -4.87
C LEU A 115 6.10 -14.01 -6.21
N VAL A 116 6.63 -13.48 -7.32
CA VAL A 116 5.94 -13.54 -8.62
C VAL A 116 6.14 -14.86 -9.37
N THR A 117 7.30 -15.50 -9.25
CA THR A 117 7.61 -16.73 -10.01
C THR A 117 7.12 -18.00 -9.32
N ARG A 118 7.39 -18.18 -8.02
CA ARG A 118 7.02 -19.42 -7.31
C ARG A 118 5.53 -19.53 -7.05
N ARG A 119 4.87 -18.39 -6.88
CA ARG A 119 3.46 -18.32 -6.50
C ARG A 119 2.50 -18.33 -7.70
N LYS A 120 3.03 -18.46 -8.93
CA LYS A 120 2.27 -18.50 -10.20
C LYS A 120 1.27 -17.34 -10.34
N LEU A 121 1.69 -16.13 -9.97
CA LEU A 121 0.98 -14.92 -10.40
C LEU A 121 1.22 -14.82 -11.91
N GLY A 122 0.25 -15.32 -12.69
CA GLY A 122 0.37 -15.52 -14.14
C GLY A 122 0.85 -14.26 -14.87
N PRO A 123 1.41 -14.42 -16.09
CA PRO A 123 1.67 -13.25 -16.92
C PRO A 123 0.34 -12.54 -17.19
N SER A 124 0.35 -11.22 -16.98
CA SER A 124 -0.63 -10.29 -17.54
C SER A 124 -0.60 -10.36 -19.06
#